data_AF-A0A0V0HUC6-F1
#
_entry.id   AF-A0A0V0HUC6-F1
#
_cell.length_a   1.000
_cell.length_b   1.000
_cell.length_c   1.000
_cell.angle_alpha   90.00
_cell.angle_beta   90.00
_cell.angle_gamma   90.00
#
_symmetry.space_group_name_H-M   'P 1'
#
loop_
_entity.id
_entity.type
_entity.pdbx_description
1 polymer ?
#
loop_
_entity_poly.entity_id
_entity_poly.type
_entity_poly.pdbx_seq_one_letter_code
_entity_poly.pdbx_strand_id
1 'polypeptide(L)'
;MTYKDDPTIFGWELMNEPRCESDPSGDKLHAWIEEMAVYVKTIDPKHLVQIGLEGFYGPSTPNKAQINPNSYAQQVGTDFIRNHQVLGVDFASAHIYPDSWISQEISDAHIGFTKTWMQAHIDDAENYLNMPVVFSEFGVSAKDPGYNSTFRDSLISTVYTILLNSTKKGGAGGGSLLWQVFPEGTDYMDDGYAIVLSKALSTSNIVSLHSKRLNTYNSLCSWKCHWGCKKKHALDNFQLHEEL
;
A
#
# COMPACT_ATOMS: atom_id res chain seq x y z
N MET A 1 -1.54 12.73 27.32
CA MET A 1 -0.75 12.59 26.08
C MET A 1 -1.73 12.73 24.92
N THR A 2 -1.50 13.68 24.02
CA THR A 2 -2.28 13.83 22.79
C THR A 2 -1.78 12.82 21.75
N TYR A 3 -2.65 12.30 20.88
CA TYR A 3 -2.28 11.28 19.89
C TYR A 3 -1.12 11.71 19.00
N LYS A 4 -1.07 12.99 18.62
CA LYS A 4 0.04 13.57 17.84
C LYS A 4 1.43 13.52 18.50
N ASP A 5 1.50 13.16 19.78
CA ASP A 5 2.76 13.01 20.52
C ASP A 5 3.06 11.53 20.89
N ASP A 6 2.21 10.59 20.50
CA ASP A 6 2.34 9.17 20.83
C ASP A 6 3.08 8.40 19.71
N PRO A 7 4.34 7.97 19.94
CA PRO A 7 5.13 7.26 18.92
C PRO A 7 4.61 5.86 18.59
N THR A 8 3.55 5.39 19.26
CA THR A 8 2.85 4.14 18.91
C THR A 8 2.12 4.27 17.58
N ILE A 9 1.72 5.49 17.18
CA ILE A 9 1.02 5.74 15.92
C ILE A 9 2.04 5.68 14.78
N PHE A 10 1.78 4.83 13.79
CA PHE A 10 2.65 4.72 12.61
C PHE A 10 2.50 5.93 11.67
N GLY A 11 1.26 6.33 11.40
CA GLY A 11 0.93 7.46 10.54
C GLY A 11 -0.58 7.68 10.44
N TRP A 12 -0.95 8.78 9.81
CA TRP A 12 -2.32 9.15 9.49
C TRP A 12 -2.68 8.76 8.05
N GLU A 13 -3.82 8.08 7.88
CA GLU A 13 -4.46 7.88 6.58
C GLU A 13 -5.48 9.00 6.35
N LEU A 14 -5.47 9.62 5.16
CA LEU A 14 -6.46 10.66 4.84
C LEU A 14 -7.87 10.09 4.70
N MET A 15 -8.03 9.01 3.93
CA MET A 15 -9.31 8.34 3.72
C MET A 15 -9.09 6.91 3.21
N ASN A 16 -9.84 5.95 3.72
CA ASN A 16 -9.85 4.60 3.17
C ASN A 16 -10.51 4.58 1.77
N GLU A 17 -9.79 4.08 0.77
CA GLU A 17 -10.26 3.83 -0.60
C GLU A 17 -11.05 5.01 -1.22
N PRO A 18 -10.48 6.24 -1.26
CA PRO A 18 -11.22 7.39 -1.76
C PRO A 18 -11.45 7.24 -3.26
N ARG A 19 -12.71 7.38 -3.68
CA ARG A 19 -13.13 7.38 -5.08
C ARG A 19 -13.93 8.64 -5.38
N CYS A 20 -13.65 9.29 -6.51
CA CYS A 20 -14.36 10.44 -7.03
C CYS A 20 -14.95 10.14 -8.42
N GLU A 21 -15.96 9.27 -8.48
CA GLU A 21 -16.62 8.89 -9.75
C GLU A 21 -17.25 10.07 -10.50
N SER A 22 -17.60 11.14 -9.78
CA SER A 22 -18.12 12.38 -10.38
C SER A 22 -17.08 13.19 -11.16
N ASP A 23 -15.80 12.82 -11.08
CA ASP A 23 -14.70 13.47 -11.78
C ASP A 23 -13.58 12.47 -12.16
N PRO A 24 -13.74 11.74 -13.28
CA PRO A 24 -12.72 10.82 -13.79
C PRO A 24 -11.39 11.48 -14.19
N SER A 25 -11.31 12.81 -14.30
CA SER A 25 -10.03 13.50 -14.53
C SER A 25 -9.08 13.35 -13.33
N GLY A 26 -9.65 13.13 -12.14
CA GLY A 26 -8.95 13.06 -10.87
C GLY A 26 -8.58 14.42 -10.26
N ASP A 27 -8.98 15.53 -10.88
CA ASP A 27 -8.60 16.88 -10.42
C ASP A 27 -9.23 17.23 -9.07
N LYS A 28 -10.51 16.91 -8.85
CA LYS A 28 -11.18 17.16 -7.56
C LYS A 28 -10.52 16.41 -6.41
N LEU A 29 -10.27 15.11 -6.60
CA LEU A 29 -9.65 14.29 -5.56
C LEU A 29 -8.22 14.74 -5.32
N HIS A 30 -7.46 15.04 -6.37
CA HIS A 30 -6.10 15.53 -6.25
C HIS A 30 -6.02 16.84 -5.46
N ALA A 31 -6.88 17.83 -5.76
CA ALA A 31 -6.91 19.10 -5.03
C ALA A 31 -7.26 18.89 -3.54
N TRP A 32 -8.16 17.97 -3.24
CA TRP A 32 -8.47 17.61 -1.85
C TRP A 32 -7.27 16.96 -1.14
N ILE A 33 -6.53 16.08 -1.82
CA ILE A 33 -5.31 15.47 -1.27
C ILE A 33 -4.24 16.54 -1.01
N GLU A 34 -4.04 17.49 -1.93
CA GLU A 34 -3.11 18.62 -1.75
C GLU A 34 -3.43 19.45 -0.52
N GLU A 35 -4.70 19.76 -0.29
CA GLU A 35 -5.15 20.51 0.88
C GLU A 35 -4.97 19.69 2.17
N MET A 36 -5.49 18.47 2.21
CA MET A 36 -5.60 17.71 3.45
C MET A 36 -4.27 17.11 3.92
N ALA A 37 -3.39 16.69 3.01
CA ALA A 37 -2.07 16.19 3.39
C ALA A 37 -1.26 17.28 4.12
N VAL A 38 -1.26 18.50 3.60
CA VAL A 38 -0.59 19.64 4.24
C VAL A 38 -1.29 20.03 5.52
N TYR A 39 -2.63 20.08 5.54
CA TYR A 39 -3.40 20.44 6.73
C TYR A 39 -3.09 19.50 7.91
N VAL A 40 -3.08 18.17 7.71
CA VAL A 40 -2.70 17.20 8.75
C VAL A 40 -1.30 17.48 9.27
N LYS A 41 -0.34 17.74 8.39
CA LYS A 41 1.04 18.09 8.77
C LYS A 41 1.16 19.39 9.58
N THR A 42 0.26 20.35 9.41
CA THR A 42 0.24 21.56 10.25
C THR A 42 -0.16 21.27 11.70
N ILE A 43 -0.97 20.24 11.93
CA ILE A 43 -1.43 19.82 13.26
C ILE A 43 -0.41 18.88 13.90
N ASP A 44 0.07 17.92 13.12
CA ASP A 44 1.00 16.87 13.50
C ASP A 44 2.15 16.75 12.47
N PRO A 45 3.27 17.45 12.71
CA PRO A 45 4.44 17.37 11.84
C PRO A 45 5.32 16.15 12.13
N LYS A 46 5.00 15.31 13.12
CA LYS A 46 5.85 14.19 13.59
C LYS A 46 5.50 12.88 12.88
N HIS A 47 4.22 12.55 12.81
CA HIS A 47 3.77 11.29 12.24
C HIS A 47 3.78 11.29 10.72
N LEU A 48 3.91 10.10 10.14
CA LEU A 48 3.79 9.91 8.69
C LEU A 48 2.35 10.20 8.24
N VAL A 49 2.19 10.61 6.98
CA VAL A 49 0.89 10.80 6.33
C VAL A 49 0.88 10.05 5.00
N GLN A 50 -0.22 9.37 4.75
CA GLN A 50 -0.51 8.62 3.54
C GLN A 50 -1.97 8.83 3.13
N ILE A 51 -2.31 8.50 1.89
CA ILE A 51 -3.61 8.86 1.31
C ILE A 51 -4.72 7.84 1.62
N GLY A 52 -4.44 6.55 1.45
CA GLY A 52 -5.37 5.42 1.58
C GLY A 52 -5.88 4.91 0.23
N LEU A 53 -5.12 5.15 -0.85
CA LEU A 53 -5.50 4.73 -2.20
C LEU A 53 -5.42 3.20 -2.36
N GLU A 54 -6.38 2.67 -3.11
CA GLU A 54 -6.33 1.32 -3.67
C GLU A 54 -5.18 1.14 -4.67
N GLY A 55 -4.73 2.24 -5.29
CA GLY A 55 -3.55 2.29 -6.17
C GLY A 55 -3.85 2.38 -7.67
N PHE A 56 -5.09 2.66 -8.09
CA PHE A 56 -5.38 2.73 -9.53
C PHE A 56 -4.61 3.85 -10.24
N TYR A 57 -4.10 3.52 -11.43
CA TYR A 57 -3.44 4.49 -12.32
C TYR A 57 -4.49 5.34 -13.03
N GLY A 58 -4.22 6.64 -13.11
CA GLY A 58 -5.12 7.63 -13.67
C GLY A 58 -4.63 8.21 -15.01
N PRO A 59 -5.31 9.28 -15.48
CA PRO A 59 -5.03 9.91 -16.78
C PRO A 59 -3.60 10.46 -16.95
N SER A 60 -2.85 10.72 -15.87
CA SER A 60 -1.47 11.20 -15.98
C SER A 60 -0.50 10.12 -16.50
N THR A 61 -0.87 8.85 -16.38
CA THR A 61 -0.07 7.70 -16.81
C THR A 61 -0.88 6.76 -17.72
N PRO A 62 -1.27 7.21 -18.92
CA PRO A 62 -2.13 6.42 -19.81
C PRO A 62 -1.46 5.11 -20.26
N ASN A 63 -0.14 5.05 -20.30
CA ASN A 63 0.65 3.85 -20.57
C ASN A 63 0.66 2.83 -19.42
N LYS A 64 0.03 3.14 -18.27
CA LYS A 64 -0.15 2.21 -17.13
C LYS A 64 -1.59 1.72 -17.01
N ALA A 65 -2.49 2.19 -17.88
CA ALA A 65 -3.91 1.81 -17.92
C ALA A 65 -4.14 0.28 -17.95
N GLN A 66 -3.26 -0.48 -18.62
CA GLN A 66 -3.34 -1.94 -18.69
C GLN A 66 -2.92 -2.68 -17.40
N ILE A 67 -2.34 -1.98 -16.43
CA ILE A 67 -2.00 -2.54 -15.11
C ILE A 67 -3.25 -2.54 -14.20
N ASN A 68 -4.18 -1.61 -14.41
CA ASN A 68 -5.44 -1.57 -13.68
C ASN A 68 -6.24 -2.85 -13.90
N PRO A 69 -7.01 -3.31 -12.89
CA PRO A 69 -7.74 -4.57 -12.96
C PRO A 69 -8.84 -4.57 -14.02
N ASN A 70 -9.42 -3.40 -14.31
CA ASN A 70 -10.51 -3.23 -15.26
C ASN A 70 -10.59 -1.76 -15.72
N SER A 71 -11.51 -1.47 -16.66
CA SER A 71 -11.72 -0.11 -17.17
C SER A 71 -12.38 0.84 -16.17
N TYR A 72 -13.12 0.32 -15.19
CA TYR A 72 -13.77 1.12 -14.15
C TYR A 72 -12.76 1.74 -13.19
N ALA A 73 -11.62 1.08 -12.92
CA ALA A 73 -10.52 1.65 -12.14
C ALA A 73 -9.96 2.98 -12.67
N GLN A 74 -10.17 3.31 -13.96
CA GLN A 74 -9.79 4.62 -14.53
C GLN A 74 -10.87 5.70 -14.36
N GLN A 75 -12.05 5.33 -13.84
CA GLN A 75 -13.22 6.21 -13.74
C GLN A 75 -13.45 6.71 -12.31
N VAL A 76 -12.66 6.25 -11.35
CA VAL A 76 -12.84 6.56 -9.92
C VAL A 76 -12.03 7.76 -9.45
N GLY A 77 -11.44 8.53 -10.37
CA GLY A 77 -10.80 9.81 -10.05
C GLY A 77 -9.49 9.73 -9.26
N THR A 78 -8.90 8.54 -9.13
CA THR A 78 -7.59 8.33 -8.50
C THR A 78 -6.47 8.28 -9.55
N ASP A 79 -5.27 8.69 -9.16
CA ASP A 79 -4.07 8.60 -9.99
C ASP A 79 -2.85 8.30 -9.10
N PHE A 80 -2.43 7.04 -9.04
CA PHE A 80 -1.40 6.57 -8.12
C PHE A 80 -0.14 7.44 -8.09
N ILE A 81 0.45 7.75 -9.25
CA ILE A 81 1.70 8.51 -9.29
C ILE A 81 1.45 9.98 -8.94
N ARG A 82 0.48 10.61 -9.60
CA ARG A 82 0.18 12.04 -9.39
C ARG A 82 -0.22 12.32 -7.95
N ASN A 83 -1.04 11.48 -7.35
CA ASN A 83 -1.55 11.69 -5.99
C ASN A 83 -0.45 11.52 -4.93
N HIS A 84 0.43 10.53 -5.05
CA HIS A 84 1.51 10.32 -4.08
C HIS A 84 2.70 11.29 -4.24
N GLN A 85 2.75 12.09 -5.31
CA GLN A 85 3.72 13.19 -5.43
C GLN A 85 3.38 14.42 -4.58
N VAL A 86 2.16 14.48 -4.03
CA VAL A 86 1.69 15.60 -3.21
C VAL A 86 2.60 15.86 -2.00
N LEU A 87 2.81 17.14 -1.68
CA LEU A 87 3.57 17.56 -0.50
C LEU A 87 2.85 17.12 0.79
N GLY A 88 3.60 16.56 1.72
CA GLY A 88 3.07 16.05 2.98
C GLY A 88 2.77 14.56 2.96
N VAL A 89 2.65 13.93 1.78
CA VAL A 89 2.57 12.46 1.64
C VAL A 89 3.98 11.87 1.79
N ASP A 90 4.14 10.94 2.73
CA ASP A 90 5.44 10.37 3.11
C ASP A 90 5.70 8.98 2.55
N PHE A 91 4.64 8.22 2.29
CA PHE A 91 4.72 6.90 1.65
C PHE A 91 3.46 6.62 0.84
N ALA A 92 3.59 5.74 -0.14
CA ALA A 92 2.50 5.33 -1.00
C ALA A 92 1.73 4.14 -0.44
N SER A 93 0.43 4.06 -0.72
CA SER A 93 -0.42 2.91 -0.40
C SER A 93 -1.03 2.30 -1.66
N ALA A 94 -1.27 0.99 -1.63
CA ALA A 94 -2.04 0.27 -2.64
C ALA A 94 -2.71 -0.96 -2.01
N HIS A 95 -3.88 -1.34 -2.52
CA HIS A 95 -4.64 -2.51 -2.07
C HIS A 95 -4.53 -3.65 -3.09
N ILE A 96 -4.95 -4.87 -2.71
CA ILE A 96 -4.90 -6.05 -3.59
C ILE A 96 -6.12 -6.96 -3.35
N TYR A 97 -7.14 -6.82 -4.20
CA TYR A 97 -8.36 -7.66 -4.18
C TYR A 97 -8.71 -8.23 -5.56
N PRO A 98 -7.90 -9.15 -6.11
CA PRO A 98 -8.12 -9.69 -7.45
C PRO A 98 -9.47 -10.42 -7.59
N ASP A 99 -9.93 -11.08 -6.55
CA ASP A 99 -11.24 -11.73 -6.48
C ASP A 99 -12.41 -10.75 -6.68
N SER A 100 -12.28 -9.54 -6.12
CA SER A 100 -13.29 -8.48 -6.27
C SER A 100 -13.10 -7.65 -7.55
N TRP A 101 -11.87 -7.54 -8.07
CA TRP A 101 -11.56 -6.60 -9.15
C TRP A 101 -11.47 -7.22 -10.55
N ILE A 102 -10.98 -8.46 -10.67
CA ILE A 102 -10.75 -9.10 -11.97
C ILE A 102 -11.71 -10.26 -12.24
N SER A 103 -12.01 -11.10 -11.24
CA SER A 103 -13.00 -12.18 -11.35
C SER A 103 -13.31 -12.78 -9.99
N GLN A 104 -14.58 -13.07 -9.72
CA GLN A 104 -14.97 -13.75 -8.48
C GLN A 104 -14.61 -15.24 -8.45
N GLU A 105 -14.34 -15.88 -9.60
CA GLU A 105 -13.89 -17.28 -9.63
C GLU A 105 -12.39 -17.37 -9.34
N ILE A 106 -12.04 -17.92 -8.17
CA ILE A 106 -10.66 -18.02 -7.71
C ILE A 106 -9.84 -18.89 -8.66
N SER A 107 -8.78 -18.30 -9.23
CA SER A 107 -7.91 -18.97 -10.19
C SER A 107 -6.47 -18.43 -10.15
N ASP A 108 -5.55 -19.12 -10.83
CA ASP A 108 -4.14 -18.70 -10.94
C ASP A 108 -3.96 -17.31 -11.58
N ALA A 109 -4.96 -16.82 -12.31
CA ALA A 109 -4.97 -15.46 -12.84
C ALA A 109 -4.84 -14.40 -11.73
N HIS A 110 -5.38 -14.67 -10.53
CA HIS A 110 -5.32 -13.76 -9.39
C HIS A 110 -3.88 -13.63 -8.85
N ILE A 111 -3.12 -14.73 -8.84
CA ILE A 111 -1.69 -14.71 -8.50
C ILE A 111 -0.88 -13.98 -9.57
N GLY A 112 -1.21 -14.18 -10.85
CA GLY A 112 -0.59 -13.47 -11.97
C GLY A 112 -0.81 -11.96 -11.90
N PHE A 113 -2.05 -11.53 -11.63
CA PHE A 113 -2.41 -10.13 -11.42
C PHE A 113 -1.65 -9.54 -10.23
N THR A 114 -1.68 -10.21 -9.07
CA THR A 114 -0.99 -9.76 -7.85
C THR A 114 0.49 -9.48 -8.08
N LYS A 115 1.20 -10.36 -8.80
CA LYS A 115 2.61 -10.16 -9.15
C LYS A 115 2.83 -8.91 -10.00
N THR A 116 2.07 -8.78 -11.08
CA THR A 116 2.17 -7.63 -12.00
C THR A 116 1.82 -6.32 -11.31
N TRP A 117 0.74 -6.33 -10.53
CA TRP A 117 0.27 -5.19 -9.75
C TRP A 117 1.35 -4.72 -8.77
N MET A 118 1.85 -5.62 -7.90
CA MET A 118 2.86 -5.25 -6.92
C MET A 118 4.16 -4.78 -7.56
N GLN A 119 4.62 -5.45 -8.61
CA GLN A 119 5.87 -5.08 -9.28
C GLN A 119 5.77 -3.68 -9.89
N ALA A 120 4.67 -3.36 -10.57
CA ALA A 120 4.46 -2.04 -11.15
C ALA A 120 4.46 -0.93 -10.09
N HIS A 121 3.76 -1.13 -8.97
CA HIS A 121 3.70 -0.14 -7.88
C HIS A 121 5.04 0.04 -7.17
N ILE A 122 5.77 -1.05 -6.94
CA ILE A 122 7.12 -0.97 -6.37
C ILE A 122 8.04 -0.22 -7.33
N ASP A 123 8.03 -0.54 -8.62
CA ASP A 123 8.87 0.13 -9.61
C ASP A 123 8.52 1.62 -9.74
N ASP A 124 7.24 1.98 -9.68
CA ASP A 124 6.84 3.37 -9.80
C ASP A 124 7.13 4.17 -8.52
N ALA A 125 7.02 3.53 -7.35
CA ALA A 125 7.47 4.09 -6.09
C ALA A 125 9.00 4.33 -6.07
N GLU A 126 9.78 3.40 -6.63
CA GLU A 126 11.23 3.54 -6.79
C GLU A 126 11.60 4.67 -7.77
N ASN A 127 10.96 4.71 -8.94
CA ASN A 127 11.43 5.52 -10.07
C ASN A 127 10.79 6.91 -10.17
N TYR A 128 9.57 7.11 -9.67
CA TYR A 128 8.84 8.37 -9.81
C TYR A 128 8.51 9.06 -8.50
N LEU A 129 8.28 8.29 -7.43
CA LEU A 129 7.87 8.84 -6.13
C LEU A 129 9.04 9.05 -5.18
N ASN A 130 10.08 8.23 -5.32
CA ASN A 130 11.21 8.18 -4.40
C ASN A 130 10.74 8.07 -2.94
N MET A 131 9.81 7.15 -2.68
CA MET A 131 9.30 6.81 -1.36
C MET A 131 8.90 5.34 -1.27
N PRO A 132 8.76 4.76 -0.07
CA PRO A 132 8.24 3.41 0.09
C PRO A 132 6.78 3.30 -0.36
N VAL A 133 6.38 2.10 -0.81
CA VAL A 133 4.98 1.70 -1.00
C VAL A 133 4.62 0.60 0.00
N VAL A 134 3.49 0.75 0.67
CA VAL A 134 2.89 -0.23 1.59
C VAL A 134 1.64 -0.80 0.94
N PHE A 135 1.55 -2.12 0.84
CA PHE A 135 0.33 -2.77 0.39
C PHE A 135 -0.63 -2.92 1.58
N SER A 136 -1.37 -1.84 1.87
CA SER A 136 -2.13 -1.63 3.12
C SER A 136 -3.35 -2.52 3.26
N GLU A 137 -3.79 -3.16 2.19
CA GLU A 137 -4.77 -4.24 2.25
C GLU A 137 -4.48 -5.28 1.19
N PHE A 138 -4.65 -6.55 1.55
CA PHE A 138 -4.72 -7.65 0.58
C PHE A 138 -5.43 -8.85 1.21
N GLY A 139 -6.11 -9.62 0.39
CA GLY A 139 -6.80 -10.83 0.84
C GLY A 139 -7.43 -11.62 -0.28
N VAL A 140 -8.08 -12.72 0.10
CA VAL A 140 -9.00 -13.47 -0.77
C VAL A 140 -10.15 -14.03 0.06
N SER A 141 -11.37 -13.83 -0.42
CA SER A 141 -12.59 -14.23 0.24
C SER A 141 -12.76 -15.75 0.24
N ALA A 142 -13.08 -16.31 1.40
CA ALA A 142 -13.44 -17.72 1.57
C ALA A 142 -14.81 -18.07 0.99
N LYS A 143 -15.62 -17.04 0.67
CA LYS A 143 -16.99 -17.19 0.17
C LYS A 143 -17.06 -17.28 -1.35
N ASP A 144 -15.95 -17.00 -2.03
CA ASP A 144 -15.90 -16.94 -3.48
C ASP A 144 -15.76 -18.33 -4.12
N PRO A 145 -16.40 -18.56 -5.28
CA PRO A 145 -16.27 -19.80 -6.03
C PRO A 145 -14.81 -20.18 -6.33
N GLY A 146 -14.48 -21.47 -6.25
CA GLY A 146 -13.12 -21.97 -6.47
C GLY A 146 -12.17 -21.78 -5.29
N TYR A 147 -12.59 -21.10 -4.22
CA TYR A 147 -11.77 -20.88 -3.03
C TYR A 147 -11.32 -22.20 -2.38
N ASN A 148 -10.07 -22.21 -1.94
CA ASN A 148 -9.55 -23.17 -0.97
C ASN A 148 -8.45 -22.52 -0.12
N SER A 149 -8.19 -23.07 1.07
CA SER A 149 -7.20 -22.51 2.00
C SER A 149 -5.77 -22.49 1.44
N THR A 150 -5.39 -23.47 0.60
CA THR A 150 -4.08 -23.51 -0.05
C THR A 150 -3.90 -22.32 -1.01
N PHE A 151 -4.96 -21.87 -1.66
CA PHE A 151 -4.93 -20.69 -2.51
C PHE A 151 -4.66 -19.42 -1.69
N ARG A 152 -5.35 -19.25 -0.56
CA ARG A 152 -5.09 -18.14 0.39
C ARG A 152 -3.62 -18.12 0.82
N ASP A 153 -3.10 -19.27 1.25
CA ASP A 153 -1.70 -19.41 1.65
C ASP A 153 -0.73 -19.08 0.50
N SER A 154 -1.08 -19.43 -0.74
CA SER A 154 -0.29 -19.13 -1.93
C SER A 154 -0.29 -17.64 -2.29
N LEU A 155 -1.44 -16.97 -2.16
CA LEU A 155 -1.56 -15.53 -2.35
C LEU A 155 -0.74 -14.77 -1.31
N ILE A 156 -0.90 -15.10 -0.03
CA ILE A 156 -0.15 -14.48 1.07
C ILE A 156 1.35 -14.71 0.90
N SER A 157 1.76 -15.94 0.57
CA SER A 157 3.17 -16.26 0.31
C SER A 157 3.74 -15.51 -0.89
N THR A 158 2.92 -15.24 -1.92
CA THR A 158 3.33 -14.45 -3.10
C THR A 158 3.62 -13.01 -2.71
N VAL A 159 2.69 -12.34 -2.01
CA VAL A 159 2.86 -10.97 -1.52
C VAL A 159 4.11 -10.84 -0.67
N TYR A 160 4.26 -11.72 0.33
CA TYR A 160 5.41 -11.73 1.22
C TYR A 160 6.74 -12.03 0.53
N THR A 161 6.74 -12.87 -0.50
CA THR A 161 7.95 -13.15 -1.28
C THR A 161 8.39 -11.95 -2.10
N ILE A 162 7.44 -11.25 -2.75
CA ILE A 162 7.74 -10.03 -3.52
C ILE A 162 8.32 -8.95 -2.61
N LEU A 163 7.70 -8.70 -1.45
CA LEU A 163 8.19 -7.73 -0.47
C LEU A 163 9.57 -8.09 0.07
N LEU A 164 9.78 -9.36 0.40
CA LEU A 164 11.08 -9.81 0.89
C LEU A 164 12.16 -9.64 -0.18
N ASN A 165 11.86 -9.92 -1.45
CA ASN A 165 12.78 -9.70 -2.55
C ASN A 165 13.09 -8.21 -2.74
N SER A 166 12.06 -7.35 -2.65
CA SER A 166 12.25 -5.89 -2.67
C SER A 166 13.15 -5.43 -1.53
N THR A 167 12.89 -5.90 -0.30
CA THR A 167 13.70 -5.60 0.89
C THR A 167 15.17 -6.01 0.69
N LYS A 168 15.43 -7.23 0.17
CA LYS A 168 16.79 -7.73 -0.06
C LYS A 168 17.61 -6.87 -1.02
N LYS A 169 16.97 -6.26 -2.03
CA LYS A 169 17.63 -5.36 -2.99
C LYS A 169 17.65 -3.90 -2.52
N GLY A 170 17.06 -3.57 -1.38
CA GLY A 170 16.87 -2.19 -0.92
C GLY A 170 15.82 -1.40 -1.72
N GLY A 171 14.83 -2.09 -2.28
CA GLY A 171 13.75 -1.53 -3.08
C GLY A 171 12.66 -0.83 -2.26
N ALA A 172 11.67 -0.26 -2.94
CA ALA A 172 10.62 0.57 -2.31
C ALA A 172 9.48 -0.23 -1.68
N GLY A 173 9.48 -1.57 -1.75
CA GLY A 173 8.45 -2.40 -1.11
C GLY A 173 8.57 -2.33 0.40
N GLY A 174 7.84 -1.39 1.02
CA GLY A 174 8.00 -1.00 2.43
C GLY A 174 7.24 -1.89 3.41
N GLY A 175 6.24 -2.63 2.95
CA GLY A 175 5.49 -3.57 3.80
C GLY A 175 4.13 -3.94 3.22
N SER A 176 3.37 -4.69 4.01
CA SER A 176 1.97 -5.03 3.71
C SER A 176 1.18 -5.29 4.98
N LEU A 177 -0.13 -5.09 4.92
CA LEU A 177 -1.08 -5.40 5.99
C LEU A 177 -2.16 -6.34 5.44
N LEU A 178 -2.32 -7.48 6.11
CA LEU A 178 -3.24 -8.55 5.70
C LEU A 178 -4.67 -8.21 6.13
N TRP A 179 -5.61 -8.19 5.19
CA TRP A 179 -7.03 -8.01 5.46
C TRP A 179 -7.75 -9.37 5.59
N GLN A 180 -8.34 -9.73 6.73
CA GLN A 180 -8.15 -9.10 8.04
C GLN A 180 -8.03 -10.14 9.15
N VAL A 181 -7.23 -9.81 10.17
CA VAL A 181 -7.03 -10.69 11.33
C VAL A 181 -8.18 -10.53 12.31
N PHE A 182 -8.83 -11.64 12.66
CA PHE A 182 -9.96 -11.67 13.58
C PHE A 182 -9.58 -12.28 14.94
N PRO A 183 -10.11 -11.73 16.04
CA PRO A 183 -10.14 -12.43 17.31
C PRO A 183 -10.97 -13.73 17.24
N GLU A 184 -10.73 -14.64 18.18
CA GLU A 184 -11.63 -15.79 18.34
C GLU A 184 -13.02 -15.34 18.80
N GLY A 185 -14.07 -15.99 18.28
CA GLY A 185 -15.46 -15.74 18.69
C GLY A 185 -16.15 -14.58 17.98
N THR A 186 -15.49 -13.93 17.01
CA THR A 186 -16.08 -12.85 16.18
C THR A 186 -16.47 -13.34 14.79
N ASP A 187 -16.69 -14.63 14.60
CA ASP A 187 -17.01 -15.26 13.30
C ASP A 187 -18.30 -14.67 12.67
N TYR A 188 -19.18 -14.04 13.45
CA TYR A 188 -20.40 -13.37 12.98
C TYR A 188 -20.15 -12.06 12.19
N MET A 189 -18.93 -11.50 12.28
CA MET A 189 -18.53 -10.32 11.51
C MET A 189 -17.76 -10.70 10.23
N ASP A 190 -17.58 -11.99 9.95
CA ASP A 190 -16.74 -12.46 8.84
C ASP A 190 -17.32 -12.01 7.49
N ASP A 191 -16.60 -11.11 6.83
CA ASP A 191 -16.89 -10.62 5.48
C ASP A 191 -16.50 -11.64 4.39
N GLY A 192 -15.74 -12.68 4.74
CA GLY A 192 -15.16 -13.69 3.85
C GLY A 192 -13.63 -13.69 3.94
N TYR A 193 -13.02 -12.58 4.34
CA TYR A 193 -11.57 -12.41 4.42
C TYR A 193 -11.00 -12.69 5.80
N ALA A 194 -11.84 -12.95 6.80
CA ALA A 194 -11.39 -13.11 8.18
C ALA A 194 -10.36 -14.26 8.33
N ILE A 195 -9.32 -13.97 9.11
CA ILE A 195 -8.28 -14.92 9.47
C ILE A 195 -8.14 -14.93 10.99
N VAL A 196 -8.68 -15.98 11.61
CA VAL A 196 -8.44 -16.27 13.03
C VAL A 196 -7.15 -17.08 13.13
N LEU A 197 -6.03 -16.43 13.50
CA LEU A 197 -4.68 -17.01 13.42
C LEU A 197 -4.50 -18.32 14.21
N SER A 198 -5.24 -18.49 15.31
CA SER A 198 -5.23 -19.73 16.11
C SER A 198 -5.91 -20.90 15.40
N LYS A 199 -6.87 -20.62 14.51
CA LYS A 199 -7.57 -21.63 13.68
C LYS A 199 -6.89 -21.85 12.33
N ALA A 200 -6.12 -20.88 11.83
CA ALA A 200 -5.43 -20.91 10.53
C ALA A 200 -3.91 -21.15 10.67
N LEU A 201 -3.51 -22.34 11.14
CA LEU A 201 -2.11 -22.64 11.47
C LEU A 201 -1.13 -22.49 10.30
N SER A 202 -1.53 -22.86 9.08
CA SER A 202 -0.68 -22.72 7.89
C SER A 202 -0.40 -21.24 7.59
N THR A 203 -1.45 -20.43 7.54
CA THR A 203 -1.36 -18.98 7.37
C THR A 203 -0.56 -18.31 8.49
N SER A 204 -0.80 -18.70 9.75
CA SER A 204 -0.05 -18.22 10.92
C SER A 204 1.45 -18.50 10.81
N ASN A 205 1.82 -19.69 10.34
CA ASN A 205 3.22 -20.04 10.07
C ASN A 205 3.84 -19.19 8.95
N ILE A 206 3.09 -18.92 7.88
CA ILE A 206 3.54 -18.06 6.77
C ILE A 206 3.81 -16.64 7.27
N VAL A 207 2.89 -16.06 8.04
CA VAL A 207 3.04 -14.73 8.64
C VAL A 207 4.25 -14.69 9.57
N SER A 208 4.35 -15.64 10.52
CA SER A 208 5.48 -15.73 11.46
C SER A 208 6.83 -15.85 10.76
N LEU A 209 6.92 -16.68 9.71
CA LEU A 209 8.15 -16.87 8.95
C LEU A 209 8.53 -15.61 8.16
N HIS A 210 7.56 -14.93 7.55
CA HIS A 210 7.81 -13.67 6.86
C HIS A 210 8.34 -12.60 7.82
N SER A 211 7.69 -12.40 8.97
CA SER A 211 8.13 -11.43 9.99
C SER A 211 9.54 -11.73 10.49
N LYS A 212 9.87 -13.00 10.76
CA LYS A 212 11.23 -13.40 11.16
C LYS A 212 12.27 -13.07 10.09
N ARG A 213 11.95 -13.33 8.81
CA ARG A 213 12.85 -13.04 7.70
C ARG A 213 13.08 -11.54 7.53
N LEU A 214 12.02 -10.72 7.60
CA LEU A 214 12.13 -9.26 7.56
C LEU A 214 13.00 -8.74 8.71
N ASN A 215 12.80 -9.22 9.93
CA ASN A 215 13.61 -8.82 11.07
C ASN A 215 15.11 -9.12 10.86
N THR A 216 15.44 -10.30 10.32
CA THR A 216 16.81 -10.64 9.97
C THR A 216 17.40 -9.66 8.95
N TYR A 217 16.70 -9.36 7.86
CA TYR A 217 17.22 -8.42 6.85
C TYR A 217 17.34 -6.99 7.38
N ASN A 218 16.35 -6.49 8.12
CA ASN A 218 16.39 -5.15 8.69
C ASN A 218 17.52 -4.99 9.70
N SER A 219 17.85 -6.03 10.48
CA SER A 219 19.01 -6.00 11.38
C SER A 219 20.35 -5.89 10.64
N LEU A 220 20.44 -6.45 9.43
CA LEU A 220 21.64 -6.41 8.57
C LEU A 220 21.73 -5.11 7.75
N CYS A 221 20.60 -4.48 7.43
CA CYS A 221 20.50 -3.31 6.55
C CYS A 221 20.74 -1.96 7.24
N SER A 222 21.13 -1.93 8.53
CA SER A 222 21.45 -0.73 9.31
C SER A 222 22.55 0.18 8.71
N TRP A 223 23.18 -0.21 7.60
CA TRP A 223 24.27 0.53 6.94
C TRP A 223 24.02 0.90 5.46
N LYS A 224 22.93 0.43 4.79
CA LYS A 224 22.75 0.60 3.33
C LYS A 224 21.30 0.78 2.84
N CYS A 225 20.36 1.24 3.65
CA CYS A 225 19.02 1.56 3.15
C CYS A 225 19.04 2.84 2.29
N HIS A 226 18.58 2.73 1.04
CA HIS A 226 18.36 3.88 0.15
C HIS A 226 17.19 4.76 0.64
N TRP A 227 16.22 4.15 1.31
CA TRP A 227 14.98 4.78 1.79
C TRP A 227 15.06 5.33 3.22
N GLY A 228 16.22 5.87 3.61
CA GLY A 228 16.23 6.88 4.67
C GLY A 228 15.58 8.16 4.15
N CYS A 229 14.92 8.94 5.00
CA CYS A 229 14.20 10.18 4.65
C CYS A 229 15.13 11.21 3.95
N LYS A 230 15.35 11.03 2.65
CA LYS A 230 16.14 11.89 1.76
C LYS A 230 15.25 12.44 0.63
N LYS A 231 13.97 12.68 0.93
CA LYS A 231 13.11 13.48 0.05
C LYS A 231 13.67 14.91 0.13
N LYS A 232 14.45 15.32 -0.88
CA LYS A 232 14.85 16.72 -1.00
C LYS A 232 13.56 17.53 -1.17
N HIS A 233 13.23 18.34 -0.18
CA HIS A 233 12.10 19.24 -0.30
C HIS A 233 12.50 20.39 -1.23
N ALA A 234 11.56 20.93 -2.01
CA ALA A 234 11.82 22.12 -2.82
C ALA A 234 12.28 23.33 -1.96
N LEU A 235 11.99 23.30 -0.66
CA LEU A 235 12.44 24.26 0.35
C LEU A 235 13.92 24.12 0.74
N ASP A 236 14.54 22.95 0.55
CA ASP A 236 15.98 22.76 0.84
C ASP A 236 16.87 23.56 -0.12
N ASN A 237 16.33 23.99 -1.26
CA ASN A 237 17.03 24.86 -2.22
C ASN A 237 16.97 26.34 -1.86
N PHE A 238 16.20 26.75 -0.85
CA PHE A 238 16.06 28.18 -0.48
C PHE A 238 17.05 28.66 0.59
N GLN A 239 17.83 27.76 1.23
CA GLN A 239 18.75 28.13 2.30
C GLN A 239 20.20 28.44 1.87
N LEU A 240 20.49 28.55 0.56
CA LEU A 240 21.85 28.76 0.04
C LEU A 240 22.12 30.16 -0.56
N HIS A 241 21.26 31.14 -0.34
CA HIS A 241 21.42 32.49 -0.88
C HIS A 241 21.31 33.64 0.13
N GLU A 242 21.70 33.42 1.39
CA GLU A 242 21.94 34.51 2.36
C GLU A 242 23.31 34.40 3.04
N GLU A 243 24.39 34.23 2.28
CA GLU A 243 25.73 34.70 2.72
C GLU A 243 26.53 35.14 1.48
N LEU A 244 26.41 36.43 1.13
CA LEU A 244 27.35 37.21 0.31
C LEU A 244 27.43 38.63 0.88
#